data_AF-A0A6C0I944-F1
#
_entry.id   AF-A0A6C0I944-F1
#
_cell.length_a   1.000
_cell.length_b   1.000
_cell.length_c   1.000
_cell.angle_alpha   90.00
_cell.angle_beta   90.00
_cell.angle_gamma   90.00
#
_symmetry.space_group_name_H-M   'P 1'
#
loop_
_entity.id
_entity.type
_entity.pdbx_description
1 polymer ?
#
loop_
_entity_poly.entity_id
_entity_poly.type
_entity_poly.pdbx_seq_one_letter_code
_entity_poly.pdbx_strand_id
1 'polypeptide(L)'
;MAFTRFHDDPARIAKQLQQQTDQGRWAIDVPGNGDKPCFQLDPQIIPQKWGGNLWTKSIDIQSSLLGIDRPLTRDCMNAKYKQYVSGASRIVYPECETLTTEQSRAIAPAWMYRDLPQDHSYILPQNPQANTEMKFSNYVNTRIFEKDNFNRDAVCPTNNQEYTKPNLNANISTTNNKKTARNTNSKEGFSNNMSSVGKNVNIEYARQQFDALNGTQKRHVR
;
A
#
# COMPACT_ATOMS: atom_id res chain seq x y z
N MET A 1 42.94 66.49 -14.41
CA MET A 1 41.55 66.01 -14.23
C MET A 1 41.61 64.82 -13.29
N ALA A 2 41.65 65.07 -11.98
CA ALA A 2 40.50 65.13 -11.06
C ALA A 2 40.13 63.73 -10.54
N PHE A 3 40.81 63.37 -9.44
CA PHE A 3 40.54 62.31 -8.47
C PHE A 3 39.18 62.49 -7.76
N THR A 4 38.12 62.86 -8.47
CA THR A 4 36.80 63.20 -7.88
C THR A 4 35.73 62.13 -8.12
N ARG A 5 36.09 61.02 -8.76
CA ARG A 5 35.19 59.88 -8.95
C ARG A 5 35.22 59.04 -7.71
N PHE A 6 34.31 59.30 -6.77
CA PHE A 6 34.16 58.51 -5.54
C PHE A 6 34.02 57.00 -5.79
N HIS A 7 33.60 56.58 -6.99
CA HIS A 7 33.55 55.18 -7.41
C HIS A 7 34.95 54.53 -7.50
N ASP A 8 35.94 55.28 -7.99
CA ASP A 8 37.28 54.77 -8.30
C ASP A 8 38.25 54.92 -7.10
N ASP A 9 37.73 55.31 -5.93
CA ASP A 9 38.49 55.35 -4.69
C ASP A 9 38.91 53.91 -4.30
N PRO A 10 40.22 53.63 -4.11
CA PRO A 10 40.69 52.31 -3.73
C PRO A 10 39.98 51.72 -2.51
N ALA A 11 39.60 52.55 -1.52
CA ALA A 11 38.87 52.07 -0.35
C ALA A 11 37.45 51.56 -0.70
N ARG A 12 36.76 52.23 -1.63
CA ARG A 12 35.44 51.80 -2.10
C ARG A 12 35.53 50.54 -2.96
N ILE A 13 36.48 50.49 -3.88
CA ILE A 13 36.73 49.29 -4.71
C ILE A 13 36.98 48.07 -3.80
N ALA A 14 37.84 48.23 -2.79
CA ALA A 14 38.11 47.18 -1.81
C ALA A 14 36.83 46.77 -1.04
N LYS A 15 36.01 47.73 -0.62
CA LYS A 15 34.76 47.44 0.09
C LYS A 15 33.72 46.74 -0.78
N GLN A 16 33.62 47.11 -2.05
CA GLN A 16 32.72 46.48 -3.01
C GLN A 16 33.15 45.04 -3.30
N LEU A 17 34.45 44.80 -3.53
CA LEU A 17 35.02 43.45 -3.64
C LEU A 17 34.77 42.62 -2.38
N GLN A 18 34.94 43.23 -1.20
CA GLN A 18 34.60 42.58 0.06
C GLN A 18 33.12 42.18 0.08
N GLN A 19 32.18 43.09 -0.17
CA GLN A 19 30.74 42.79 -0.14
C GLN A 19 30.33 41.71 -1.16
N GLN A 20 30.97 41.69 -2.33
CA GLN A 20 30.75 40.67 -3.35
C GLN A 20 31.31 39.30 -2.95
N THR A 21 32.46 39.26 -2.26
CA THR A 21 33.14 38.01 -1.90
C THR A 21 32.78 37.49 -0.51
N ASP A 22 32.27 38.33 0.39
CA ASP A 22 31.91 37.96 1.77
C ASP A 22 30.89 36.83 1.79
N GLN A 23 29.95 36.82 0.84
CA GLN A 23 28.96 35.73 0.66
C GLN A 23 29.57 34.40 0.18
N GLY A 24 30.78 34.40 -0.39
CA GLY A 24 31.52 33.17 -0.66
C GLY A 24 32.41 32.80 0.53
N ARG A 25 33.07 33.80 1.12
CA ARG A 25 33.98 33.64 2.25
C ARG A 25 33.29 33.03 3.46
N TRP A 26 32.09 33.47 3.84
CA TRP A 26 31.41 32.86 5.00
C TRP A 26 31.14 31.35 4.83
N ALA A 27 30.97 30.86 3.60
CA ALA A 27 30.73 29.44 3.34
C ALA A 27 32.04 28.63 3.33
N ILE A 28 33.17 29.26 3.01
CA ILE A 28 34.49 28.63 2.91
C ILE A 28 35.26 28.73 4.23
N ASP A 29 35.19 29.88 4.91
CA ASP A 29 35.89 30.20 6.16
C ASP A 29 35.11 29.77 7.41
N VAL A 30 34.10 28.91 7.28
CA VAL A 30 33.44 28.33 8.46
C VAL A 30 34.51 27.57 9.23
N PRO A 31 34.79 27.90 10.51
CA PRO A 31 35.76 27.15 11.29
C PRO A 31 35.32 25.70 11.34
N GLY A 32 36.11 24.82 10.69
CA GLY A 32 35.83 23.39 10.61
C GLY A 32 36.27 22.65 11.86
N ASN A 33 35.91 21.37 11.96
CA ASN A 33 36.28 20.46 13.04
C ASN A 33 37.78 20.04 13.04
N GLY A 34 38.66 20.83 12.42
CA GLY A 34 40.07 20.52 12.19
C GLY A 34 40.34 19.54 11.05
N ASP A 35 41.61 19.23 10.82
CA ASP A 35 42.07 18.40 9.69
C ASP A 35 41.68 16.92 9.81
N LYS A 36 41.60 16.43 11.06
CA LYS A 36 41.29 15.04 11.39
C LYS A 36 40.32 14.99 12.57
N PRO A 37 39.03 15.31 12.34
CA PRO A 37 38.04 15.17 13.40
C PRO A 37 37.94 13.71 13.81
N CYS A 38 37.44 13.41 15.00
CA CYS A 38 37.17 12.02 15.35
C CYS A 38 35.93 11.51 14.63
N PHE A 39 35.98 10.26 14.16
CA PHE A 39 34.84 9.57 13.60
C PHE A 39 33.97 9.04 14.74
N GLN A 40 32.75 9.55 14.83
CA GLN A 40 31.78 9.14 15.85
C GLN A 40 31.22 7.77 15.49
N LEU A 41 31.38 6.79 16.38
CA LEU A 41 30.90 5.42 16.16
C LEU A 41 29.43 5.21 16.55
N ASP A 42 28.82 6.17 17.24
CA ASP A 42 27.41 6.13 17.60
C ASP A 42 26.52 6.18 16.33
N PRO A 43 25.74 5.12 16.02
CA PRO A 43 24.93 5.05 14.81
C PRO A 43 23.80 6.08 14.76
N GLN A 44 23.45 6.72 15.89
CA GLN A 44 22.42 7.75 15.94
C GLN A 44 22.93 9.11 15.44
N ILE A 45 24.24 9.30 15.43
CA ILE A 45 24.86 10.50 14.90
C ILE A 45 25.12 10.27 13.41
N ILE A 46 24.31 10.93 12.57
CA ILE A 46 24.47 10.89 11.13
C ILE A 46 25.45 11.99 10.71
N PRO A 47 26.60 11.64 10.09
CA PRO A 47 27.53 12.64 9.59
C PRO A 47 26.90 13.42 8.43
N GLN A 48 26.81 14.75 8.55
CA GLN A 48 26.19 15.62 7.53
C GLN A 48 27.14 16.01 6.38
N LYS A 49 28.44 16.20 6.68
CA LYS A 49 29.44 16.68 5.70
C LYS A 49 30.58 15.70 5.47
N TRP A 50 31.13 15.14 6.55
CA TRP A 50 32.31 14.28 6.50
C TRP A 50 32.09 13.04 7.37
N GLY A 51 32.49 11.87 6.85
CA GLY A 51 32.30 10.56 7.49
C GLY A 51 33.55 9.68 7.50
N GLY A 52 34.74 10.26 7.60
CA GLY A 52 35.97 9.49 7.86
C GLY A 52 36.52 8.63 6.71
N ASN A 53 35.94 8.68 5.51
CA ASN A 53 36.34 7.84 4.37
C ASN A 53 37.24 8.56 3.34
N LEU A 54 37.95 9.61 3.74
CA LEU A 54 38.81 10.36 2.82
C LEU A 54 40.16 9.67 2.62
N TRP A 55 40.71 9.80 1.41
CA TRP A 55 42.02 9.29 1.01
C TRP A 55 42.91 10.45 0.55
N THR A 56 44.23 10.27 0.63
CA THR A 56 45.22 11.33 0.31
C THR A 56 45.12 11.85 -1.12
N LYS A 57 44.73 11.01 -2.09
CA LYS A 57 44.52 11.37 -3.50
C LYS A 57 43.06 11.20 -3.91
N SER A 58 42.14 11.85 -3.19
CA SER A 58 40.69 11.71 -3.39
C SER A 58 40.24 12.07 -4.82
N ILE A 59 40.83 13.11 -5.43
CA ILE A 59 40.51 13.56 -6.78
C ILE A 59 40.90 12.49 -7.81
N ASP A 60 42.11 11.94 -7.71
CA ASP A 60 42.57 10.89 -8.62
C ASP A 60 41.73 9.61 -8.48
N ILE A 61 41.34 9.26 -7.25
CA ILE A 61 40.44 8.12 -6.99
C ILE A 61 39.08 8.37 -7.64
N GLN A 62 38.51 9.57 -7.48
CA GLN A 62 37.24 9.92 -8.13
C GLN A 62 37.34 9.87 -9.65
N SER A 63 38.42 10.42 -10.22
CA SER A 63 38.69 10.38 -11.65
C SER A 63 38.76 8.94 -12.18
N SER A 64 39.44 8.06 -11.42
CA SER A 64 39.56 6.63 -11.75
C SER A 64 38.23 5.87 -11.62
N LEU A 65 37.44 6.16 -10.60
CA LEU A 65 36.10 5.57 -10.42
C LEU A 65 35.12 6.01 -11.52
N LEU A 66 35.18 7.28 -11.93
CA LEU A 66 34.45 7.79 -13.08
C LEU A 66 34.98 7.22 -14.40
N GLY A 67 36.18 6.65 -14.40
CA GLY A 67 36.82 6.08 -15.57
C GLY A 67 37.32 7.13 -16.56
N ILE A 68 37.66 8.33 -16.08
CA ILE A 68 38.26 9.40 -16.90
C ILE A 68 39.70 9.04 -17.27
N ASP A 69 40.36 8.25 -16.42
CA ASP A 69 41.72 7.75 -16.61
C ASP A 69 41.85 6.66 -17.68
N ARG A 70 40.73 6.07 -18.13
CA ARG A 70 40.71 5.01 -19.14
C ARG A 70 40.18 5.53 -20.49
N PRO A 71 40.90 5.30 -21.61
CA PRO A 71 40.39 5.61 -22.92
C PRO A 71 39.25 4.64 -23.29
N LEU A 72 38.25 5.13 -24.01
CA LEU A 72 37.15 4.30 -24.51
C LEU A 72 37.66 3.42 -25.65
N THR A 73 37.80 2.11 -25.40
CA THR A 73 38.18 1.12 -26.42
C THR A 73 36.96 0.40 -26.96
N ARG A 74 36.95 0.10 -28.27
CA ARG A 74 35.86 -0.63 -28.95
C ARG A 74 35.93 -2.14 -28.72
N ASP A 75 37.12 -2.65 -28.42
CA ASP A 75 37.37 -4.08 -28.28
C ASP A 75 37.43 -4.45 -26.79
N CYS A 76 36.64 -5.45 -26.42
CA CYS A 76 36.65 -6.11 -25.11
C CYS A 76 37.83 -7.10 -24.99
N MET A 77 39.02 -6.67 -25.38
CA MET A 77 40.25 -7.38 -25.06
C MET A 77 40.65 -7.07 -23.62
N ASN A 78 41.31 -8.01 -22.94
CA ASN A 78 41.77 -7.96 -21.54
C ASN A 78 42.70 -6.77 -21.24
N ALA A 79 42.18 -5.55 -21.30
CA ALA A 79 42.91 -4.34 -20.99
C ALA A 79 43.16 -4.33 -19.48
N LYS A 80 44.42 -4.53 -19.11
CA LYS A 80 44.89 -4.43 -17.72
C LYS A 80 44.93 -2.96 -17.33
N TYR A 81 43.77 -2.40 -17.00
CA TYR A 81 43.70 -1.08 -16.37
C TYR A 81 44.29 -1.15 -14.96
N LYS A 82 44.85 -0.03 -14.50
CA LYS A 82 45.29 0.08 -13.11
C LYS A 82 44.06 -0.04 -12.21
N GLN A 83 44.07 -1.03 -11.32
CA GLN A 83 42.95 -1.27 -10.39
C GLN A 83 42.91 -0.27 -9.23
N TYR A 84 43.98 0.49 -9.04
CA TYR A 84 44.13 1.43 -7.94
C TYR A 84 44.97 2.64 -8.36
N VAL A 85 44.80 3.73 -7.62
CA VAL A 85 45.58 4.95 -7.79
C VAL A 85 46.92 4.81 -7.06
N SER A 86 48.02 4.96 -7.80
CA SER A 86 49.37 4.81 -7.23
C SER A 86 49.68 5.90 -6.20
N GLY A 87 50.16 5.48 -5.03
CA GLY A 87 50.49 6.37 -3.91
C GLY A 87 49.27 6.99 -3.23
N ALA A 88 48.07 6.46 -3.48
CA ALA A 88 46.91 6.78 -2.66
C ALA A 88 46.94 5.93 -1.38
N SER A 89 46.71 6.59 -0.25
CA SER A 89 46.65 5.95 1.06
C SER A 89 45.41 6.44 1.83
N ARG A 90 44.85 5.56 2.66
CA ARG A 90 43.73 5.89 3.53
C ARG A 90 44.21 6.90 4.59
N ILE A 91 43.42 7.94 4.82
CA ILE A 91 43.66 8.85 5.94
C ILE A 91 43.10 8.17 7.20
N VAL A 92 43.94 8.02 8.22
CA VAL A 92 43.54 7.48 9.52
C VAL A 92 42.98 8.62 10.36
N TYR A 93 41.75 8.43 10.83
CA TYR A 93 41.06 9.34 11.73
C TYR A 93 40.91 8.69 13.10
N PRO A 94 41.00 9.46 14.19
CA PRO A 94 40.72 8.91 15.52
C PRO A 94 39.25 8.51 15.62
N GLU A 95 38.95 7.46 16.37
CA GLU A 95 37.58 7.00 16.60
C GLU A 95 37.09 7.50 17.96
N CYS A 96 35.84 7.97 18.01
CA CYS A 96 35.15 8.37 19.23
C CYS A 96 34.05 7.34 19.54
N GLU A 97 34.28 6.51 20.55
CA GLU A 97 33.35 5.46 21.01
C GLU A 97 32.30 5.97 22.01
N THR A 98 32.30 7.25 22.35
CA THR A 98 31.37 7.81 23.33
C THR A 98 29.95 7.77 22.79
N LEU A 99 29.10 6.91 23.36
CA LEU A 99 27.66 6.91 23.11
C LEU A 99 27.07 8.22 23.65
N THR A 100 26.49 9.02 22.78
CA THR A 100 25.84 10.28 23.19
C THR A 100 24.42 10.04 23.70
N THR A 101 23.80 8.94 23.26
CA THR A 101 22.39 8.65 23.53
C THR A 101 22.20 7.16 23.79
N GLU A 102 21.75 6.85 25.01
CA GLU A 102 21.39 5.47 25.37
C GLU A 102 20.08 5.03 24.69
N GLN A 103 20.06 3.81 24.19
CA GLN A 103 18.89 3.21 23.55
C GLN A 103 18.24 2.21 24.49
N SER A 104 17.28 2.66 25.30
CA SER A 104 16.55 1.78 26.24
C SER A 104 15.95 0.56 25.55
N ARG A 105 15.48 0.70 24.31
CA ARG A 105 14.94 -0.43 23.51
C ARG A 105 15.98 -1.47 23.09
N ALA A 106 17.25 -1.08 22.97
CA ALA A 106 18.35 -1.98 22.64
C ALA A 106 19.00 -2.56 23.90
N ILE A 107 19.18 -1.72 24.93
CA ILE A 107 19.81 -2.07 26.21
C ILE A 107 18.89 -2.98 27.02
N ALA A 108 17.59 -2.66 27.06
CA ALA A 108 16.61 -3.38 27.84
C ALA A 108 15.25 -3.37 27.13
N PRO A 109 15.11 -4.20 26.08
CA PRO A 109 13.88 -4.31 25.32
C PRO A 109 12.71 -4.70 26.22
N ALA A 110 11.50 -4.27 25.85
CA ALA A 110 10.30 -4.41 26.67
C ALA A 110 10.03 -5.85 27.14
N TRP A 111 10.48 -6.87 26.41
CA TRP A 111 10.32 -8.28 26.82
C TRP A 111 11.16 -8.66 28.05
N MET A 112 12.25 -7.95 28.36
CA MET A 112 13.04 -8.17 29.57
C MET A 112 12.37 -7.64 30.84
N TYR A 113 11.48 -6.65 30.69
CA TYR A 113 10.71 -6.05 31.79
C TYR A 113 9.26 -6.50 31.82
N ARG A 114 8.82 -7.32 30.85
CA ARG A 114 7.50 -7.91 30.90
C ARG A 114 7.50 -8.92 32.03
N ASP A 115 6.64 -8.65 33.00
CA ASP A 115 6.32 -9.59 34.06
C ASP A 115 5.61 -10.84 33.50
N LEU A 116 5.34 -11.82 34.36
CA LEU A 116 4.69 -13.08 33.97
C LEU A 116 3.49 -12.82 33.03
N PRO A 117 3.41 -13.48 31.86
CA PRO A 117 2.31 -13.25 30.93
C PRO A 117 0.98 -13.47 31.64
N GLN A 118 0.08 -12.48 31.58
CA GLN A 118 -1.29 -12.65 32.07
C GLN A 118 -2.02 -13.61 31.12
N ASP A 119 -2.16 -14.85 31.56
CA ASP A 119 -2.86 -15.88 30.82
C ASP A 119 -4.38 -15.66 30.88
N HIS A 120 -4.94 -15.15 29.78
CA HIS A 120 -6.38 -15.05 29.56
C HIS A 120 -6.87 -16.12 28.57
N SER A 121 -6.30 -17.32 28.60
CA SER A 121 -6.71 -18.47 27.77
C SER A 121 -8.00 -19.17 28.24
N TYR A 122 -8.80 -18.53 29.10
CA TYR A 122 -10.06 -19.10 29.53
C TYR A 122 -11.11 -19.02 28.41
N ILE A 123 -11.94 -20.07 28.32
CA ILE A 123 -13.10 -20.09 27.42
C ILE A 123 -14.07 -19.00 27.88
N LEU A 124 -14.43 -18.10 26.97
CA LEU A 124 -15.41 -17.06 27.27
C LEU A 124 -16.77 -17.70 27.58
N PRO A 125 -17.46 -17.28 28.67
CA PRO A 125 -18.80 -17.79 28.99
C PRO A 125 -19.85 -17.53 27.91
N GLN A 126 -19.62 -16.52 27.05
CA GLN A 126 -20.49 -16.14 25.94
C GLN A 126 -19.66 -15.87 24.70
N ASN A 127 -20.18 -16.27 23.53
CA ASN A 127 -19.51 -16.01 22.26
C ASN A 127 -19.56 -14.50 21.95
N PRO A 128 -18.42 -13.79 21.86
CA PRO A 128 -18.40 -12.36 21.56
C PRO A 128 -18.96 -12.04 20.16
N GLN A 129 -19.04 -13.03 19.28
CA GLN A 129 -19.61 -12.89 17.94
C GLN A 129 -21.12 -13.14 17.89
N ALA A 130 -21.78 -13.47 19.00
CA ALA A 130 -23.19 -13.86 18.99
C ALA A 130 -24.17 -12.78 18.50
N ASN A 131 -23.77 -11.50 18.51
CA ASN A 131 -24.61 -10.37 18.09
C ASN A 131 -23.92 -9.47 17.04
N THR A 132 -22.99 -10.02 16.26
CA THR A 132 -22.27 -9.25 15.21
C THR A 132 -23.16 -8.86 14.05
N GLU A 133 -24.25 -9.61 13.82
CA GLU A 133 -25.14 -9.41 12.69
C GLU A 133 -26.43 -8.68 13.10
N MET A 134 -26.91 -7.81 12.22
CA MET A 134 -28.20 -7.14 12.41
C MET A 134 -29.33 -8.17 12.29
N LYS A 135 -30.29 -8.15 13.22
CA LYS A 135 -31.41 -9.11 13.26
C LYS A 135 -32.45 -8.92 12.15
N PHE A 136 -32.29 -7.90 11.31
CA PHE A 136 -33.22 -7.54 10.24
C PHE A 136 -32.43 -7.08 9.01
N SER A 137 -33.02 -7.28 7.84
CA SER A 137 -32.43 -6.85 6.57
C SER A 137 -32.35 -5.32 6.51
N ASN A 138 -31.14 -4.78 6.32
CA ASN A 138 -30.91 -3.36 6.06
C ASN A 138 -30.86 -3.09 4.54
N TYR A 139 -31.01 -1.82 4.15
CA TYR A 139 -30.96 -1.35 2.74
C TYR A 139 -31.98 -1.98 1.78
N VAL A 140 -33.10 -2.49 2.30
CA VAL A 140 -34.22 -2.93 1.46
C VAL A 140 -35.01 -1.71 0.99
N ASN A 141 -35.24 -1.60 -0.33
CA ASN A 141 -36.06 -0.52 -0.89
C ASN A 141 -37.53 -0.78 -0.57
N THR A 142 -38.06 -0.04 0.42
CA THR A 142 -39.43 -0.18 0.91
C THR A 142 -40.47 -0.05 -0.20
N ARG A 143 -40.25 0.83 -1.19
CA ARG A 143 -41.15 1.02 -2.33
C ARG A 143 -41.23 -0.22 -3.22
N ILE A 144 -40.10 -0.89 -3.48
CA ILE A 144 -40.10 -2.12 -4.29
C ILE A 144 -40.75 -3.25 -3.49
N PHE A 145 -40.41 -3.37 -2.20
CA PHE A 145 -40.99 -4.36 -1.31
C PHE A 145 -42.51 -4.24 -1.21
N GLU A 146 -43.06 -3.03 -1.08
CA GLU A 146 -44.50 -2.79 -1.05
C GLU A 146 -45.16 -3.10 -2.40
N LYS A 147 -44.55 -2.68 -3.51
CA LYS A 147 -45.07 -2.96 -4.86
C LYS A 147 -45.12 -4.46 -5.16
N ASP A 148 -44.09 -5.21 -4.78
CA ASP A 148 -44.00 -6.65 -5.06
C ASP A 148 -44.91 -7.46 -4.12
N ASN A 149 -45.16 -6.97 -2.89
CA ASN A 149 -46.12 -7.56 -1.96
C ASN A 149 -47.56 -7.02 -2.13
N PHE A 150 -47.80 -6.11 -3.07
CA PHE A 150 -49.11 -5.51 -3.28
C PHE A 150 -50.04 -6.46 -4.04
N ASN A 151 -51.05 -6.97 -3.35
CA ASN A 151 -52.19 -7.63 -3.97
C ASN A 151 -53.37 -6.66 -4.05
N ARG A 152 -53.90 -6.44 -5.26
CA ARG A 152 -55.14 -5.69 -5.46
C ARG A 152 -56.32 -6.55 -5.04
N ASP A 153 -57.22 -6.00 -4.22
CA ASP A 153 -58.54 -6.58 -4.02
C ASP A 153 -59.31 -6.60 -5.35
N ALA A 154 -59.95 -7.74 -5.65
CA ALA A 154 -60.48 -8.13 -6.95
C ALA A 154 -61.73 -7.36 -7.42
N VAL A 155 -61.87 -6.08 -7.08
CA VAL A 155 -62.97 -5.21 -7.52
C VAL A 155 -62.42 -4.11 -8.42
N CYS A 156 -62.01 -4.48 -9.64
CA CYS A 156 -61.78 -3.51 -10.72
C CYS A 156 -62.52 -4.02 -11.96
N PRO A 157 -63.38 -3.21 -12.60
CA PRO A 157 -64.02 -3.61 -13.84
C PRO A 157 -62.98 -3.72 -14.97
N THR A 158 -63.13 -4.75 -15.80
CA THR A 158 -62.25 -5.06 -16.92
C THR A 158 -62.21 -3.93 -17.94
N ASN A 159 -61.01 -3.46 -18.27
CA ASN A 159 -60.76 -2.46 -19.31
C ASN A 159 -60.91 -3.08 -20.71
N ASN A 160 -62.15 -3.40 -21.09
CA ASN A 160 -62.50 -3.78 -22.45
C ASN A 160 -63.00 -2.51 -23.14
N GLN A 161 -62.26 -2.02 -24.14
CA GLN A 161 -62.45 -0.73 -24.82
C GLN A 161 -63.76 -0.60 -25.65
N GLU A 162 -64.85 -1.23 -25.22
CA GLU A 162 -66.13 -1.34 -25.93
C GLU A 162 -66.90 -0.01 -26.03
N TYR A 163 -66.55 0.98 -25.21
CA TYR A 163 -67.17 2.32 -25.16
C TYR A 163 -66.87 3.22 -26.38
N THR A 164 -66.13 2.73 -27.38
CA THR A 164 -65.84 3.50 -28.61
C THR A 164 -66.70 3.11 -29.82
N LYS A 165 -67.60 2.13 -29.72
CA LYS A 165 -68.42 1.68 -30.86
C LYS A 165 -69.88 2.16 -30.72
N PRO A 166 -70.44 2.93 -31.68
CA PRO A 166 -71.85 3.28 -31.65
C PRO A 166 -72.71 2.05 -31.97
N ASN A 167 -73.64 1.72 -31.06
CA ASN A 167 -74.54 0.57 -31.19
C ASN A 167 -75.67 0.86 -32.18
N LEU A 168 -75.75 0.08 -33.27
CA LEU A 168 -76.95 -0.03 -34.09
C LEU A 168 -77.88 -1.06 -33.44
N ASN A 169 -79.05 -0.61 -32.97
CA ASN A 169 -80.02 -1.44 -32.29
C ASN A 169 -80.55 -2.58 -33.19
N ALA A 170 -80.30 -3.82 -32.79
CA ALA A 170 -81.04 -4.98 -33.30
C ALA A 170 -81.41 -5.89 -32.12
N ASN A 171 -82.71 -6.14 -31.99
CA ASN A 171 -83.35 -6.88 -30.91
C ASN A 171 -82.84 -8.32 -30.82
N ILE A 172 -82.50 -8.72 -29.59
CA ILE A 172 -82.04 -10.08 -29.25
C ILE A 172 -83.24 -11.03 -29.30
N SER A 173 -83.17 -12.05 -30.15
CA SER A 173 -83.95 -13.27 -29.99
C SER A 173 -83.05 -14.38 -29.42
N THR A 174 -83.52 -14.94 -28.32
CA THR A 174 -82.90 -15.98 -27.50
C THR A 174 -82.71 -17.29 -28.26
N THR A 175 -81.60 -17.99 -28.04
CA THR A 175 -81.62 -19.45 -27.83
C THR A 175 -80.40 -19.93 -27.05
N ASN A 176 -80.68 -20.86 -26.14
CA ASN A 176 -79.75 -21.52 -25.23
C ASN A 176 -78.69 -22.33 -25.99
N ASN A 177 -77.44 -22.32 -25.51
CA ASN A 177 -76.62 -23.52 -25.58
C ASN A 177 -75.58 -23.60 -24.45
N LYS A 178 -75.65 -24.73 -23.75
CA LYS A 178 -74.79 -25.20 -22.68
C LYS A 178 -73.45 -25.63 -23.29
N LYS A 179 -72.31 -25.11 -22.80
CA LYS A 179 -71.03 -25.82 -22.88
C LYS A 179 -70.21 -25.58 -21.63
N THR A 180 -69.97 -26.69 -20.94
CA THR A 180 -69.05 -26.94 -19.84
C THR A 180 -67.61 -26.54 -20.17
N ALA A 181 -66.96 -25.86 -19.24
CA ALA A 181 -65.51 -25.90 -19.05
C ALA A 181 -65.22 -25.99 -17.54
N ARG A 182 -64.81 -27.17 -17.09
CA ARG A 182 -64.17 -27.36 -15.78
C ARG A 182 -62.73 -26.88 -15.92
N ASN A 183 -62.30 -25.92 -15.12
CA ASN A 183 -60.88 -25.73 -14.84
C ASN A 183 -60.60 -26.32 -13.46
N THR A 184 -59.97 -27.49 -13.46
CA THR A 184 -59.37 -28.11 -12.29
C THR A 184 -58.03 -27.44 -12.04
N ASN A 185 -57.90 -26.76 -10.90
CA ASN A 185 -56.62 -26.41 -10.33
C ASN A 185 -55.92 -27.70 -9.89
N SER A 186 -54.87 -28.11 -10.57
CA SER A 186 -53.86 -29.01 -10.03
C SER A 186 -52.55 -28.25 -9.86
N LYS A 187 -52.19 -28.05 -8.58
CA LYS A 187 -50.81 -27.82 -8.16
C LYS A 187 -49.99 -29.04 -8.58
N GLU A 188 -49.09 -28.85 -9.53
CA GLU A 188 -47.89 -29.66 -9.71
C GLU A 188 -46.76 -28.62 -9.81
N GLY A 189 -45.83 -28.53 -8.85
CA GLY A 189 -45.00 -29.63 -8.41
C GLY A 189 -43.76 -29.69 -9.29
N PHE A 190 -42.99 -28.59 -9.36
CA PHE A 190 -41.69 -28.64 -10.02
C PHE A 190 -40.71 -29.40 -9.12
N SER A 191 -40.48 -30.64 -9.54
CA SER A 191 -39.41 -31.54 -9.12
C SER A 191 -38.05 -30.83 -9.17
N ASN A 192 -37.33 -30.84 -8.04
CA ASN A 192 -35.93 -30.51 -7.98
C ASN A 192 -35.11 -31.63 -8.64
N ASN A 193 -34.87 -31.51 -9.94
CA ASN A 193 -33.80 -32.24 -10.61
C ASN A 193 -32.45 -31.62 -10.18
N MET A 194 -31.85 -32.17 -9.12
CA MET A 194 -30.48 -31.88 -8.74
C MET A 194 -29.54 -32.59 -9.72
N SER A 195 -29.34 -31.97 -10.88
CA SER A 195 -28.30 -32.31 -11.84
C SER A 195 -26.97 -31.69 -11.40
N SER A 196 -25.95 -32.54 -11.33
CA SER A 196 -24.57 -32.25 -11.00
C SER A 196 -23.95 -31.10 -11.79
N VAL A 197 -23.75 -29.94 -11.17
CA VAL A 197 -22.69 -28.99 -11.53
C VAL A 197 -22.26 -28.24 -10.27
N GLY A 198 -20.97 -28.30 -9.94
CA GLY A 198 -20.37 -27.43 -8.92
C GLY A 198 -19.93 -28.10 -7.62
N LYS A 199 -19.37 -29.31 -7.66
CA LYS A 199 -18.42 -29.69 -6.60
C LYS A 199 -17.27 -28.69 -6.69
N ASN A 200 -17.15 -27.81 -5.69
CA ASN A 200 -16.09 -26.82 -5.60
C ASN A 200 -14.73 -27.53 -5.45
N VAL A 201 -14.09 -27.82 -6.59
CA VAL A 201 -12.74 -28.39 -6.72
C VAL A 201 -11.73 -27.60 -5.86
N ASN A 202 -11.98 -26.31 -5.66
CA ASN A 202 -11.15 -25.43 -4.84
C ASN A 202 -11.18 -25.74 -3.34
N ILE A 203 -12.26 -26.32 -2.80
CA ILE A 203 -12.37 -26.63 -1.36
C ILE A 203 -11.66 -27.95 -1.03
N GLU A 204 -11.77 -28.95 -1.90
CA GLU A 204 -11.03 -30.21 -1.75
C GLU A 204 -9.53 -30.02 -1.97
N TYR A 205 -9.14 -29.17 -2.92
CA TYR A 205 -7.73 -28.80 -3.13
C TYR A 205 -7.15 -28.03 -1.93
N ALA A 206 -7.91 -27.10 -1.35
CA ALA A 206 -7.50 -26.37 -0.15
C ALA A 206 -7.36 -27.28 1.09
N ARG A 207 -8.24 -28.28 1.23
CA ARG A 207 -8.13 -29.29 2.29
C ARG A 207 -6.90 -30.19 2.12
N GLN A 208 -6.63 -30.65 0.90
CA GLN A 208 -5.43 -31.45 0.63
C GLN A 208 -4.13 -30.67 0.86
N GLN A 209 -4.07 -29.38 0.52
CA GLN A 209 -2.91 -28.54 0.84
C GLN A 209 -2.74 -28.30 2.34
N PHE A 210 -3.84 -28.11 3.08
CA PHE A 210 -3.80 -27.93 4.53
C PHE A 210 -3.34 -29.20 5.27
N ASP A 211 -3.81 -30.36 4.84
CA ASP A 211 -3.41 -31.65 5.41
C ASP A 211 -1.95 -32.04 5.06
N ALA A 212 -1.46 -31.62 3.89
CA ALA A 212 -0.07 -31.79 3.48
C ALA A 212 0.91 -30.92 4.28
N LEU A 213 0.50 -29.71 4.68
CA LEU A 213 1.30 -28.80 5.51
C LEU A 213 1.33 -29.21 6.99
N ASN A 214 0.26 -29.85 7.48
CA ASN A 214 0.10 -30.23 8.89
C ASN A 214 0.41 -31.71 9.18
N GLY A 215 0.87 -32.47 8.18
CA GLY A 215 1.38 -33.83 8.36
C GLY A 215 0.36 -34.85 8.88
N THR A 216 -0.94 -34.62 8.69
CA THR A 216 -2.01 -35.45 9.28
C THR A 216 -2.43 -36.64 8.41
N GLN A 217 -1.87 -36.82 7.21
CA GLN A 217 -2.22 -37.96 6.38
C GLN A 217 -1.54 -39.26 6.85
N LYS A 218 -2.40 -40.18 7.32
CA LYS A 218 -2.23 -41.62 7.58
C LYS A 218 -1.73 -42.01 8.98
N ARG A 219 -2.70 -42.16 9.90
CA ARG A 219 -2.74 -43.38 10.72
C ARG A 219 -3.83 -44.30 10.17
N HIS A 220 -3.40 -45.28 9.36
CA HIS A 220 -4.22 -46.43 9.03
C HIS A 220 -4.61 -47.13 10.34
N VAL A 221 -5.91 -47.20 10.62
CA VAL A 221 -6.46 -48.10 11.64
C VAL A 221 -6.32 -49.52 11.10
N ARG A 222 -5.80 -50.38 11.97
CA ARG A 222 -5.54 -51.81 11.75
C ARG A 222 -6.85 -52.59 11.66
#